data_AF-A0A2T4VHQ8-F1
#
_entry.id   AF-A0A2T4VHQ8-F1
#
_cell.length_a   1.000
_cell.length_b   1.000
_cell.length_c   1.000
_cell.angle_alpha   90.00
_cell.angle_beta   90.00
_cell.angle_gamma   90.00
#
_symmetry.space_group_name_H-M   'P 1'
#
loop_
_entity.id
_entity.type
_entity.pdbx_description
1 polymer ?
#
loop_
_entity_poly.entity_id
_entity_poly.type
_entity_poly.pdbx_seq_one_letter_code
_entity_poly.pdbx_strand_id
1 'polypeptide(L)' 'MAREKVYAVPEHLDQEIARLKLRALGVKIDKLTPEQEKHLASWQEGT' A
#
# COMPACT_ATOMS: atom_id res chain seq x y z
N MET A 1 11.86 -27.26 24.56
CA MET A 1 12.66 -26.61 23.49
C MET A 1 11.80 -25.55 22.82
N ALA A 2 12.10 -24.26 23.00
CA ALA A 2 11.46 -23.22 22.20
C ALA A 2 12.05 -23.28 20.78
N ARG A 3 11.21 -23.41 19.76
CA ARG A 3 11.62 -23.33 18.36
C ARG A 3 11.67 -21.87 17.94
N GLU A 4 12.77 -21.44 17.36
CA GLU A 4 12.86 -20.13 16.72
C GLU A 4 11.90 -20.09 15.53
N LYS A 5 11.13 -19.00 15.44
CA LYS A 5 10.15 -18.75 14.38
C LYS A 5 10.44 -17.39 13.77
N VAL A 6 10.41 -17.33 12.45
CA VAL A 6 10.46 -16.07 11.70
C VAL A 6 9.04 -15.54 11.56
N TYR A 7 8.86 -14.26 11.84
CA TYR A 7 7.60 -13.55 11.68
C TYR A 7 7.75 -12.49 10.62
N ALA A 8 6.86 -12.51 9.62
CA ALA A 8 6.77 -11.43 8.64
C ALA A 8 6.22 -10.16 9.32
N VAL A 9 6.68 -9.01 8.83
CA VAL A 9 6.09 -7.73 9.21
C VAL A 9 4.66 -7.68 8.64
N PRO A 10 3.65 -7.30 9.43
CA PRO A 10 2.32 -7.02 8.91
C PRO A 10 2.34 -5.96 7.80
N GLU A 11 1.66 -6.24 6.69
CA GLU A 11 1.63 -5.39 5.49
C GLU A 11 1.33 -3.91 5.80
N HIS A 12 0.36 -3.63 6.67
CA HIS A 12 -0.01 -2.25 7.01
C HIS A 12 1.14 -1.47 7.68
N LEU A 13 2.04 -2.14 8.40
CA LEU A 13 3.21 -1.50 9.00
C LEU A 13 4.27 -1.20 7.94
N ASP A 14 4.45 -2.10 6.98
CA ASP A 14 5.38 -1.89 5.85
C ASP A 14 4.94 -0.70 5.00
N GLN A 15 3.65 -0.64 4.66
CA GLN A 15 3.04 0.49 3.94
C GLN A 15 3.18 1.80 4.72
N GLU A 16 3.05 1.75 6.04
CA GLU A 16 3.22 2.93 6.89
C GLU A 16 4.64 3.47 6.85
N ILE A 17 5.63 2.60 6.93
CA ILE A 17 7.05 2.96 6.84
C ILE A 17 7.34 3.62 5.48
N ALA A 18 6.85 3.03 4.39
CA ALA A 18 7.00 3.59 3.05
C ALA A 18 6.37 4.99 2.94
N ARG A 19 5.15 5.16 3.45
CA ARG A 19 4.42 6.44 3.47
C ARG A 19 5.18 7.53 4.22
N LEU A 20 5.76 7.20 5.38
CA LEU A 20 6.58 8.13 6.17
C LEU A 20 7.87 8.52 5.44
N LYS A 21 8.54 7.57 4.77
CA LYS A 21 9.76 7.84 4.00
C LYS A 21 9.49 8.77 2.83
N LEU A 22 8.43 8.51 2.06
CA LEU A 22 8.02 9.36 0.94
C LEU A 22 7.71 10.78 1.40
N ARG A 23 7.00 10.92 2.52
CA ARG A 23 6.74 12.23 3.14
C ARG A 23 8.03 12.97 3.50
N ALA A 24 9.00 12.28 4.10
CA ALA A 24 10.29 12.87 4.47
C ALA A 24 11.10 13.34 3.25
N LEU A 25 10.91 12.69 2.09
CA LEU A 25 11.50 13.09 0.81
C LEU A 25 10.71 14.18 0.08
N GLY A 26 9.60 14.68 0.66
CA GLY A 26 8.74 15.67 0.02
C GLY A 26 7.87 15.10 -1.11
N VAL A 27 7.81 13.78 -1.26
CA VAL A 27 6.95 13.12 -2.25
C VAL A 27 5.51 13.13 -1.77
N LYS A 28 4.60 13.58 -2.63
CA LYS A 28 3.15 13.57 -2.39
C LYS A 28 2.52 12.41 -3.14
N ILE A 29 1.67 11.67 -2.45
CA ILE A 29 0.80 10.65 -3.06
C ILE A 29 -0.57 11.32 -3.21
N ASP A 30 -1.06 11.37 -4.44
CA ASP A 30 -2.39 11.88 -4.74
C ASP A 30 -3.48 10.86 -4.34
N LYS A 31 -4.73 11.30 -4.38
CA LYS A 31 -5.89 10.45 -4.14
C LYS A 31 -6.71 10.41 -5.41
N LEU A 32 -7.22 9.22 -5.72
CA LEU A 32 -8.14 9.05 -6.81
C LEU A 32 -9.39 9.91 -6.56
N THR A 33 -9.91 10.52 -7.62
CA THR A 33 -11.23 11.13 -7.61
C THR A 33 -12.29 10.01 -7.60
N PRO A 34 -13.53 10.29 -7.13
CA PRO A 34 -14.61 9.30 -7.20
C PRO A 34 -14.87 8.77 -8.62
N GLU A 35 -14.65 9.60 -9.64
CA GLU A 35 -14.76 9.19 -11.05
C GLU A 35 -13.63 8.24 -11.47
N GLN A 36 -12.39 8.50 -11.04
CA GLN A 36 -11.25 7.61 -11.29
C GLN A 36 -11.42 6.26 -10.58
N GLU A 37 -11.90 6.25 -9.34
CA GLU A 37 -12.23 5.01 -8.61
C GLU A 37 -13.30 4.21 -9.34
N LYS A 38 -14.38 4.87 -9.78
CA LYS A 38 -15.45 4.24 -10.57
C LYS A 38 -14.92 3.68 -11.88
N HIS A 39 -14.06 4.42 -12.57
CA HIS A 39 -13.46 3.97 -13.82
C HIS A 39 -12.59 2.72 -13.61
N LEU A 40 -11.71 2.72 -12.61
CA LEU A 40 -10.89 1.56 -12.25
C LEU A 40 -11.73 0.34 -11.87
N ALA A 41 -12.77 0.52 -11.06
CA ALA A 41 -13.66 -0.58 -10.67
C ALA A 41 -14.52 -1.11 -11.83
N SER A 42 -14.76 -0.29 -12.87
CA SER A 42 -15.50 -0.70 -14.07
C SER A 42 -14.65 -1.46 -15.08
N TRP A 43 -13.32 -1.49 -14.91
CA TRP A 43 -12.41 -2.19 -15.81
C TRP A 43 -12.54 -3.71 -15.62
N GLN A 44 -13.09 -4.39 -16.62
CA GLN A 44 -13.26 -5.86 -16.67
C GLN A 44 -12.31 -6.52 -17.69
N GLU A 45 -11.08 -6.02 -17.85
CA GLU A 45 -10.08 -6.82 -18.55
C GLU A 45 -9.44 -7.81 -17.57
N GLY A 46 -9.73 -9.09 -17.79
CA GLY A 46 -8.96 -10.18 -17.22
C GLY A 46 -7.65 -10.36 -17.98
N THR A 47 -6.56 -10.42 -17.23
CA THR A 47 -5.32 -11.10 -17.62
C THR A 47 -5.11 -12.27 -16.69
#